data_AF-A0A6J3HFT8-F1
#
_entry.id   AF-A0A6J3HFT8-F1
#
_cell.length_a   1.000
_cell.length_b   1.000
_cell.length_c   1.000
_cell.angle_alpha   90.00
_cell.angle_beta   90.00
_cell.angle_gamma   90.00
#
_symmetry.space_group_name_H-M   'P 1'
#
loop_
_entity.id
_entity.type
_entity.pdbx_description
1 polymer ?
#
loop_
_entity_poly.entity_id
_entity_poly.type
_entity_poly.pdbx_seq_one_letter_code
_entity_poly.pdbx_strand_id
1 'polypeptide(L)'
;MDRYAGALEEVADGTRQQERHYQLLSALQSLVKELPSSFQQRLSYTTLSDLALALLDGTVFEIVQGLLEIQHLTEKSLYNQRLRLQNEHRVLRQSLQQKHQEAQQACCPHNLPVLQLAQQQELEAVEHRICEEQRAMDWKIVLELDRKVADQESTLEKVEVAGFYMTANLQELML
;
A
#
# COMPACT_ATOMS: atom_id res chain seq x y z
N MET A 1 18.71 -23.09 46.79
CA MET A 1 18.22 -21.75 47.18
C MET A 1 17.84 -20.92 45.94
N ASP A 2 18.41 -21.19 44.76
CA ASP A 2 18.16 -20.40 43.54
C ASP A 2 16.76 -20.55 42.91
N ARG A 3 16.05 -21.67 43.13
CA ARG A 3 14.69 -21.87 42.58
C ARG A 3 13.61 -20.98 43.23
N TYR A 4 13.82 -20.55 44.48
CA TYR A 4 12.88 -19.67 45.18
C TYR A 4 13.08 -18.20 44.82
N ALA A 5 14.31 -17.80 44.46
CA ALA A 5 14.60 -16.44 43.98
C ALA A 5 13.97 -16.20 42.59
N GLY A 6 14.11 -17.17 41.67
CA GLY A 6 13.46 -17.09 40.34
C GLY A 6 11.93 -17.04 40.41
N ALA A 7 11.30 -17.80 41.31
CA ALA A 7 9.84 -17.78 41.47
C ALA A 7 9.31 -16.45 42.03
N LEU A 8 10.06 -15.78 42.91
CA LEU A 8 9.69 -14.45 43.42
C LEU A 8 9.88 -13.35 42.38
N GLU A 9 10.88 -13.50 41.50
CA GLU A 9 11.16 -12.57 40.41
C GLU A 9 10.10 -12.69 39.29
N GLU A 10 9.68 -13.91 38.94
CA GLU A 10 8.56 -14.16 38.01
C GLU A 10 7.22 -13.60 38.52
N VAL A 11 6.93 -13.76 39.82
CA VAL A 11 5.70 -13.19 40.43
C VAL A 11 5.76 -11.66 40.46
N ALA A 12 6.91 -11.07 40.75
CA ALA A 12 7.09 -9.63 40.72
C ALA A 12 6.97 -9.06 39.30
N ASP A 13 7.44 -9.78 38.28
CA ASP A 13 7.34 -9.40 36.88
C ASP A 13 5.88 -9.48 36.38
N GLY A 14 5.17 -10.56 36.71
CA GLY A 14 3.74 -10.70 36.44
C GLY A 14 2.89 -9.60 37.09
N THR A 15 3.23 -9.20 38.33
CA THR A 15 2.53 -8.10 39.03
C THR A 15 2.74 -6.76 38.31
N ARG A 16 3.97 -6.47 37.86
CA ARG A 16 4.29 -5.25 37.10
C ARG A 16 3.60 -5.22 35.74
N GLN A 17 3.54 -6.34 35.04
CA GLN A 17 2.86 -6.44 33.75
C GLN A 17 1.35 -6.24 33.90
N GLN A 18 0.76 -6.77 34.96
CA GLN A 18 -0.65 -6.60 35.27
C GLN A 18 -0.99 -5.16 35.68
N GLU A 19 -0.13 -4.47 36.44
CA GLU A 19 -0.27 -3.04 36.72
C GLU A 19 -0.25 -2.20 35.44
N ARG A 20 0.68 -2.48 34.52
CA ARG A 20 0.77 -1.79 33.23
C ARG A 20 -0.45 -2.06 32.35
N HIS A 21 -0.98 -3.29 32.37
CA HIS A 21 -2.20 -3.65 31.65
C HIS A 21 -3.39 -2.82 32.15
N TYR A 22 -3.59 -2.72 33.47
CA TYR A 22 -4.65 -1.89 34.03
C TYR A 22 -4.49 -0.41 33.69
N GLN A 23 -3.26 0.11 33.72
CA GLN A 23 -2.99 1.51 33.33
C GLN A 23 -3.36 1.77 31.86
N LEU A 24 -2.94 0.89 30.94
CA LEU A 24 -3.26 1.00 29.52
C LEU A 24 -4.76 0.85 29.26
N LEU A 25 -5.41 -0.14 29.87
CA LEU A 25 -6.84 -0.35 29.74
C LEU A 25 -7.64 0.87 30.23
N SER A 26 -7.24 1.47 31.35
CA SER A 26 -7.85 2.70 31.86
C SER A 26 -7.69 3.87 30.89
N ALA A 27 -6.50 4.04 30.31
CA ALA A 27 -6.25 5.05 29.30
C ALA A 27 -7.10 4.82 28.04
N LEU A 28 -7.16 3.58 27.53
CA LEU A 28 -7.99 3.21 26.38
C LEU A 28 -9.48 3.50 26.63
N GLN A 29 -9.99 3.15 27.81
CA GLN A 29 -11.37 3.46 28.18
C GLN A 29 -11.65 4.96 28.26
N SER A 30 -10.67 5.76 28.69
CA SER A 30 -10.79 7.22 28.69
C SER A 30 -10.90 7.75 27.25
N LEU A 31 -10.06 7.26 26.34
CA LEU A 31 -10.08 7.64 24.92
C LEU A 31 -11.41 7.26 24.26
N VAL A 32 -11.95 6.07 24.54
CA VAL A 32 -13.23 5.63 23.97
C VAL A 32 -14.38 6.55 24.40
N LYS A 33 -14.38 7.09 25.63
CA LYS A 33 -15.44 8.00 26.10
C LYS A 33 -15.51 9.31 25.31
N GLU A 34 -14.42 9.70 24.65
CA GLU A 34 -14.36 10.91 23.82
C GLU A 34 -14.92 10.69 22.40
N LEU A 35 -15.13 9.43 22.00
CA LEU A 35 -15.67 9.09 20.68
C LEU A 35 -17.21 9.23 20.62
N PRO A 36 -17.81 9.45 19.44
CA PRO A 36 -19.26 9.37 19.28
C PRO A 36 -19.82 8.00 19.68
N SER A 37 -21.06 7.97 20.18
CA SER A 37 -21.69 6.77 20.75
C SER A 37 -21.77 5.58 19.77
N SER A 38 -21.90 5.84 18.47
CA SER A 38 -21.87 4.81 17.41
C SER A 38 -20.56 4.02 17.37
N PHE A 39 -19.43 4.68 17.66
CA PHE A 39 -18.11 4.04 17.69
C PHE A 39 -17.84 3.37 19.04
N GLN A 40 -18.32 3.97 20.14
CA GLN A 40 -18.18 3.37 21.48
C GLN A 40 -18.80 1.98 21.55
N GLN A 41 -19.95 1.78 20.91
CA GLN A 41 -20.65 0.48 20.89
C GLN A 41 -19.87 -0.63 20.19
N ARG A 42 -18.94 -0.28 19.29
CA ARG A 42 -18.09 -1.25 18.58
C ARG A 42 -16.86 -1.67 19.39
N LEU A 43 -16.55 -0.98 20.48
CA LEU A 43 -15.35 -1.18 21.29
C LEU A 43 -15.73 -1.74 22.66
N SER A 44 -15.96 -3.06 22.70
CA SER A 44 -16.30 -3.75 23.95
C SER A 44 -15.12 -3.75 24.93
N TYR A 45 -15.41 -4.01 26.21
CA TYR A 45 -14.38 -4.18 27.23
C TYR A 45 -13.35 -5.26 26.85
N THR A 46 -13.81 -6.36 26.25
CA THR A 46 -12.91 -7.46 25.82
C THR A 46 -11.96 -6.97 24.74
N THR A 47 -12.45 -6.29 23.71
CA THR A 47 -11.62 -5.70 22.65
C THR A 47 -10.58 -4.73 23.21
N LEU A 48 -10.95 -3.89 24.20
CA LEU A 48 -10.00 -2.96 24.82
C LEU A 48 -8.96 -3.66 25.69
N SER A 49 -9.35 -4.76 26.36
CA SER A 49 -8.42 -5.58 27.15
C SER A 49 -7.42 -6.31 26.27
N ASP A 50 -7.88 -6.88 25.14
CA ASP A 50 -7.04 -7.58 24.17
C ASP A 50 -6.08 -6.59 23.49
N LEU A 51 -6.56 -5.39 23.15
CA LEU A 51 -5.72 -4.32 22.63
C LEU A 51 -4.64 -3.90 23.63
N ALA A 52 -4.97 -3.74 24.92
CA ALA A 52 -3.98 -3.42 25.95
C ALA A 52 -2.88 -4.49 26.07
N LEU A 53 -3.24 -5.77 25.93
CA LEU A 53 -2.26 -6.87 25.91
C LEU A 53 -1.37 -6.80 24.66
N ALA A 54 -1.94 -6.60 23.48
CA ALA A 54 -1.18 -6.46 22.23
C ALA A 54 -0.20 -5.27 22.27
N LEU A 55 -0.60 -4.15 22.88
CA LEU A 55 0.25 -2.97 23.09
C LEU A 55 1.42 -3.24 24.04
N LEU A 56 1.22 -4.08 25.07
CA LEU A 56 2.29 -4.47 26.01
C LEU A 56 3.28 -5.45 25.41
N ASP A 57 2.77 -6.42 24.64
CA ASP A 57 3.59 -7.41 23.96
C ASP A 57 4.49 -6.76 22.91
N GLY A 58 3.98 -5.75 22.19
CA GLY A 58 4.76 -4.91 21.30
C GLY A 58 5.11 -5.54 19.95
N THR A 59 4.92 -6.86 19.78
CA THR A 59 5.14 -7.57 18.50
C THR A 59 4.30 -6.98 17.37
N VAL A 60 3.08 -6.50 17.68
CA VAL A 60 2.22 -5.83 16.70
C VAL A 60 2.90 -4.62 16.04
N PHE A 61 3.71 -3.86 16.79
CA PHE A 61 4.44 -2.71 16.23
C PHE A 61 5.55 -3.16 15.29
N GLU A 62 6.27 -4.23 15.62
CA GLU A 62 7.31 -4.80 14.76
C GLU A 62 6.70 -5.34 13.45
N ILE A 63 5.55 -6.00 13.53
CA ILE A 63 4.82 -6.49 12.36
C ILE A 63 4.35 -5.34 11.49
N VAL A 64 3.70 -4.32 12.08
CA VAL A 64 3.23 -3.15 11.34
C VAL A 64 4.41 -2.41 10.69
N GLN A 65 5.54 -2.29 11.39
CA GLN A 65 6.76 -1.71 10.84
C GLN A 65 7.28 -2.52 9.64
N GLY A 66 7.34 -3.85 9.73
CA GLY A 66 7.73 -4.71 8.63
C GLY A 66 6.78 -4.62 7.43
N LEU A 67 5.46 -4.59 7.67
CA LEU A 67 4.44 -4.42 6.63
C LEU A 67 4.58 -3.05 5.93
N LEU A 68 4.90 -2.00 6.68
CA LEU A 68 5.13 -0.65 6.17
C LEU A 68 6.39 -0.59 5.28
N GLU A 69 7.46 -1.25 5.68
CA GLU A 69 8.68 -1.34 4.89
C GLU A 69 8.45 -2.09 3.56
N ILE A 70 7.73 -3.21 3.60
CA ILE A 70 7.33 -3.96 2.40
C ILE A 70 6.47 -3.10 1.47
N GLN A 71 5.52 -2.35 2.03
CA GLN A 71 4.69 -1.41 1.28
C GLN A 71 5.55 -0.37 0.57
N HIS A 72 6.41 0.35 1.30
CA HIS A 72 7.28 1.37 0.72
C HIS A 72 8.19 0.83 -0.39
N LEU A 73 8.76 -0.37 -0.20
CA LEU A 73 9.57 -1.02 -1.22
C LEU A 73 8.74 -1.35 -2.48
N THR A 74 7.51 -1.83 -2.30
CA THR A 74 6.59 -2.15 -3.39
C THR A 74 6.19 -0.89 -4.16
N GLU A 75 5.74 0.15 -3.45
CA GLU A 75 5.35 1.44 -4.04
C GLU A 75 6.51 2.07 -4.81
N LYS A 76 7.71 2.09 -4.22
CA LYS A 76 8.92 2.60 -4.87
C LYS A 76 9.25 1.79 -6.13
N SER A 77 9.08 0.47 -6.11
CA SER A 77 9.28 -0.37 -7.29
C SER A 77 8.28 -0.05 -8.41
N LEU A 78 6.98 0.03 -8.08
CA LEU A 78 5.90 0.36 -9.01
C LEU A 78 6.07 1.75 -9.63
N TYR A 79 6.41 2.74 -8.81
CA TYR A 79 6.72 4.10 -9.27
C TYR A 79 7.88 4.10 -10.27
N ASN A 80 8.98 3.42 -9.94
CA ASN A 80 10.13 3.34 -10.82
C ASN A 80 9.82 2.61 -12.13
N GLN A 81 8.98 1.56 -12.10
CA GLN A 81 8.51 0.89 -13.31
C GLN A 81 7.69 1.84 -14.20
N ARG A 82 6.75 2.59 -13.62
CA ARG A 82 5.94 3.59 -14.36
C ARG A 82 6.82 4.66 -14.98
N LEU A 83 7.80 5.18 -14.21
CA LEU A 83 8.72 6.19 -14.68
C LEU A 83 9.62 5.68 -15.82
N ARG A 84 10.07 4.42 -15.77
CA ARG A 84 10.84 3.81 -16.88
C ARG A 84 10.00 3.74 -18.15
N LEU A 85 8.77 3.26 -18.07
CA LEU A 85 7.85 3.19 -19.21
C LEU A 85 7.63 4.57 -19.84
N GLN A 86 7.40 5.60 -19.02
CA GLN A 86 7.25 6.98 -19.50
C GLN A 86 8.51 7.51 -20.21
N ASN A 87 9.69 7.18 -19.69
CA ASN A 87 10.94 7.55 -20.34
C ASN A 87 11.13 6.82 -21.68
N GLU A 88 10.79 5.53 -21.75
CA GLU A 88 10.81 4.75 -22.99
C GLU A 88 9.87 5.35 -24.05
N HIS A 89 8.65 5.74 -23.66
CA HIS A 89 7.70 6.44 -24.53
C HIS A 89 8.24 7.78 -25.03
N ARG A 90 8.90 8.56 -24.16
CA ARG A 90 9.53 9.83 -24.55
C ARG A 90 10.62 9.60 -25.59
N VAL A 91 11.50 8.62 -25.36
CA VAL A 91 12.59 8.28 -26.30
C VAL A 91 12.02 7.77 -27.63
N LEU A 92 10.97 6.95 -27.58
CA LEU A 92 10.28 6.45 -28.78
C LEU A 92 9.72 7.60 -29.63
N ARG A 93 9.00 8.54 -29.02
CA ARG A 93 8.48 9.73 -29.73
C ARG A 93 9.59 10.53 -30.39
N GLN A 94 10.68 10.79 -29.66
CA GLN A 94 11.83 11.53 -30.19
C GLN A 94 12.48 10.81 -31.37
N SER A 95 12.69 9.50 -31.26
CA SER A 95 13.27 8.69 -32.33
C SER A 95 12.37 8.65 -33.57
N LEU A 96 11.05 8.55 -33.38
CA LEU A 96 10.09 8.58 -34.47
C LEU A 96 10.11 9.92 -35.21
N GLN A 97 10.05 11.03 -34.46
CA GLN A 97 10.12 12.38 -35.03
C GLN A 97 11.40 12.61 -35.81
N GLN A 98 12.54 12.14 -35.29
CA GLN A 98 13.82 12.23 -35.98
C GLN A 98 13.78 11.46 -37.31
N LYS A 99 13.31 10.21 -37.30
CA LYS A 99 13.16 9.40 -38.53
C LYS A 99 12.23 10.05 -39.54
N HIS A 100 11.12 10.64 -39.07
CA HIS A 100 10.18 11.34 -39.93
C HIS A 100 10.83 12.55 -40.60
N GLN A 101 11.62 13.32 -39.85
CA GLN A 101 12.33 14.49 -40.35
C GLN A 101 13.41 14.09 -41.38
N GLU A 102 14.20 13.05 -41.10
CA GLU A 102 15.21 12.53 -42.03
C GLU A 102 14.58 12.03 -43.34
N ALA A 103 13.45 11.31 -43.25
CA ALA A 103 12.72 10.83 -44.42
C ALA A 103 12.14 11.98 -45.25
N GLN A 104 11.64 13.05 -44.61
CA GLN A 104 11.13 14.23 -45.32
C GLN A 104 12.24 14.96 -46.08
N GLN A 105 13.44 15.09 -45.48
CA GLN A 105 14.58 15.73 -46.12
C GLN A 105 15.10 14.97 -47.35
N ALA A 106 15.02 13.63 -47.33
CA ALA A 106 15.45 12.79 -48.44
C ALA A 106 14.36 12.59 -49.53
N CYS A 107 13.13 13.08 -49.30
CA CYS A 107 11.99 12.81 -50.18
C CYS A 107 11.88 13.80 -51.34
N CYS A 108 11.49 13.31 -52.52
CA CYS A 108 11.13 14.18 -53.63
C CYS A 108 9.87 15.01 -53.32
N PRO A 109 9.77 16.28 -53.74
CA PRO A 109 8.62 17.15 -53.44
C PRO A 109 7.26 16.58 -53.83
N HIS A 110 7.18 15.83 -54.93
CA HIS A 110 5.93 15.22 -55.39
C HIS A 110 5.43 14.08 -54.48
N ASN A 111 6.31 13.43 -53.73
CA ASN A 111 5.98 12.30 -52.84
C ASN A 111 5.76 12.77 -51.40
N LEU A 112 6.11 14.01 -51.08
CA LEU A 112 6.04 14.57 -49.74
C LEU A 112 4.62 14.48 -49.13
N PRO A 113 3.51 14.77 -49.84
CA PRO A 113 2.17 14.67 -49.26
C PRO A 113 1.79 13.24 -48.86
N VAL A 114 2.16 12.26 -49.69
CA VAL A 114 1.89 10.84 -49.43
C VAL A 114 2.71 10.36 -48.23
N LEU A 115 3.98 10.77 -48.15
CA LEU A 115 4.85 10.48 -47.01
C LEU A 115 4.30 11.10 -45.71
N GLN A 116 3.90 12.37 -45.73
CA GLN A 116 3.35 13.06 -44.56
C GLN A 116 2.07 12.39 -44.04
N LEU A 117 1.19 11.94 -44.94
CA LEU A 117 -0.01 11.20 -44.55
C LEU A 117 0.34 9.89 -43.84
N ALA A 118 1.31 9.13 -44.37
CA ALA A 118 1.77 7.90 -43.74
C ALA A 118 2.42 8.15 -42.37
N GLN A 119 3.23 9.20 -42.24
CA GLN A 119 3.85 9.61 -40.98
C GLN A 119 2.83 10.03 -39.93
N GLN A 120 1.77 10.73 -40.34
CA GLN A 120 0.69 11.10 -39.44
C GLN A 120 -0.04 9.86 -38.89
N GLN A 121 -0.37 8.89 -39.76
CA GLN A 121 -0.99 7.63 -39.33
C GLN A 121 -0.08 6.83 -38.39
N GLU A 122 1.23 6.81 -38.66
CA GLU A 122 2.19 6.15 -37.79
C GLU A 122 2.26 6.81 -36.40
N LEU A 123 2.23 8.15 -36.35
CA LEU A 123 2.22 8.89 -35.10
C LEU A 123 0.94 8.63 -34.31
N GLU A 124 -0.23 8.65 -34.96
CA GLU A 124 -1.51 8.32 -34.33
C GLU A 124 -1.51 6.90 -33.75
N ALA A 125 -0.98 5.92 -34.49
CA ALA A 125 -0.87 4.54 -34.03
C ALA A 125 0.07 4.41 -32.82
N VAL A 126 1.20 5.13 -32.81
CA VAL A 126 2.15 5.12 -31.69
C VAL A 126 1.54 5.81 -30.45
N GLU A 127 0.86 6.93 -30.61
CA GLU A 127 0.17 7.61 -29.50
C GLU A 127 -0.93 6.74 -28.89
N HIS A 128 -1.71 6.05 -29.73
CA HIS A 128 -2.70 5.09 -29.26
C HIS A 128 -2.06 3.99 -28.42
N ARG A 129 -0.99 3.37 -28.93
CA ARG A 129 -0.28 2.30 -28.21
C ARG A 129 0.31 2.78 -26.89
N ILE A 130 0.91 3.97 -26.86
CA ILE A 130 1.44 4.59 -25.63
C ILE A 130 0.33 4.78 -24.60
N CYS A 131 -0.84 5.26 -25.02
CA CYS A 131 -2.00 5.44 -24.14
C CYS A 131 -2.48 4.10 -23.55
N GLU A 132 -2.55 3.05 -24.36
CA GLU A 132 -2.93 1.70 -23.90
C GLU A 132 -1.91 1.12 -22.92
N GLU A 133 -0.62 1.21 -23.23
CA GLU A 133 0.45 0.74 -22.35
C GLU A 133 0.46 1.49 -21.01
N GLN A 134 0.27 2.81 -21.03
CA GLN A 134 0.17 3.61 -19.81
C GLN A 134 -1.05 3.22 -18.97
N ARG A 135 -2.21 3.01 -19.61
CA ARG A 135 -3.43 2.57 -18.93
C ARG A 135 -3.26 1.17 -18.32
N ALA A 136 -2.64 0.25 -19.06
CA ALA A 136 -2.38 -1.10 -18.57
C ALA A 136 -1.43 -1.09 -17.36
N MET A 137 -0.38 -0.24 -17.40
CA MET A 137 0.51 -0.06 -16.26
C MET A 137 -0.21 0.53 -15.05
N ASP A 138 -1.00 1.58 -15.24
CA ASP A 138 -1.74 2.23 -14.15
C ASP A 138 -2.76 1.28 -13.52
N TRP A 139 -3.47 0.50 -14.35
CA TRP A 139 -4.37 -0.56 -13.89
C TRP A 139 -3.64 -1.62 -13.06
N LYS A 140 -2.48 -2.07 -13.53
CA LYS A 140 -1.64 -3.01 -12.80
C LYS A 140 -1.21 -2.44 -11.44
N ILE A 141 -0.80 -1.18 -11.38
CA ILE A 141 -0.39 -0.53 -10.13
C ILE A 141 -1.53 -0.56 -9.11
N VAL A 142 -2.74 -0.17 -9.50
CA VAL A 142 -3.91 -0.18 -8.61
C VAL A 142 -4.15 -1.59 -8.06
N LEU A 143 -4.16 -2.60 -8.93
CA LEU A 143 -4.37 -3.99 -8.49
C LEU A 143 -3.28 -4.49 -7.53
N GLU A 144 -2.02 -4.13 -7.76
CA GLU A 144 -0.92 -4.50 -6.86
C GLU A 144 -1.05 -3.79 -5.51
N LEU A 145 -1.50 -2.54 -5.48
CA LEU A 145 -1.75 -1.81 -4.23
C LEU A 145 -2.94 -2.40 -3.46
N ASP A 146 -4.06 -2.69 -4.13
CA ASP A 146 -5.22 -3.35 -3.53
C ASP A 146 -4.82 -4.71 -2.94
N ARG A 147 -3.98 -5.46 -3.67
CA ARG A 147 -3.43 -6.72 -3.18
C ARG A 147 -2.56 -6.53 -1.94
N LYS A 148 -1.77 -5.46 -1.86
CA LYS A 148 -0.98 -5.16 -0.66
C LYS A 148 -1.85 -4.85 0.54
N VAL A 149 -2.94 -4.09 0.37
CA VAL A 149 -3.91 -3.85 1.45
C VAL A 149 -4.51 -5.16 1.95
N ALA A 150 -4.98 -6.01 1.03
CA ALA A 150 -5.50 -7.34 1.37
C ALA A 150 -4.48 -8.23 2.10
N ASP A 151 -3.21 -8.23 1.67
CA ASP A 151 -2.16 -9.00 2.32
C ASP A 151 -1.87 -8.48 3.75
N GLN A 152 -1.89 -7.16 3.93
CA GLN A 152 -1.70 -6.49 5.24
C GLN A 152 -2.85 -6.82 6.19
N GLU A 153 -4.10 -6.65 5.75
CA GLU A 153 -5.29 -7.00 6.54
C GLU A 153 -5.26 -8.47 6.96
N SER A 154 -4.97 -9.39 6.03
CA SER A 154 -4.86 -10.82 6.33
C SER A 154 -3.76 -11.14 7.34
N THR A 155 -2.65 -10.39 7.30
CA THR A 155 -1.54 -10.58 8.25
C THR A 155 -1.95 -10.12 9.64
N LEU A 156 -2.59 -8.96 9.76
CA LEU A 156 -3.04 -8.43 11.04
C LEU A 156 -4.17 -9.27 11.66
N GLU A 157 -5.08 -9.78 10.83
CA GLU A 157 -6.12 -10.73 11.28
C GLU A 157 -5.51 -12.03 11.82
N LYS A 158 -4.51 -12.60 11.13
CA LYS A 158 -3.83 -13.84 11.56
C LYS A 158 -3.03 -13.70 12.85
N VAL A 159 -2.57 -12.49 13.16
CA VAL A 159 -1.89 -12.19 14.43
C VAL A 159 -2.92 -11.83 15.52
N GLU A 160 -4.20 -11.99 15.24
CA GLU A 160 -5.31 -11.78 16.17
C GLU A 160 -5.33 -10.36 16.74
N VAL A 161 -4.87 -9.38 15.96
CA VAL A 161 -4.92 -7.97 16.37
C VAL A 161 -6.40 -7.57 16.44
N ALA A 162 -6.85 -7.27 17.65
CA ALA A 162 -8.27 -7.00 17.92
C ALA A 162 -8.84 -5.92 16.98
N GLY A 163 -9.94 -6.25 16.31
CA GLY A 163 -10.65 -5.35 15.41
C GLY A 163 -10.16 -5.32 13.96
N PHE A 164 -9.09 -6.03 13.62
CA PHE A 164 -8.68 -6.24 12.23
C PHE A 164 -9.31 -7.49 11.65
N TYR A 165 -9.87 -7.35 10.45
CA TYR A 165 -10.42 -8.43 9.64
C TYR A 165 -10.31 -8.04 8.17
N MET A 166 -10.37 -9.03 7.28
CA MET A 166 -10.42 -8.78 5.84
C MET A 166 -11.69 -8.00 5.44
N THR A 167 -11.52 -6.80 4.90
CA THR A 167 -12.66 -5.95 4.53
C THR A 167 -13.08 -6.26 3.09
N ALA A 168 -14.03 -7.19 2.92
CA ALA A 168 -14.55 -7.55 1.59
C ALA A 168 -15.93 -6.95 1.27
N ASN A 169 -16.55 -6.26 2.24
CA ASN A 169 -17.90 -5.73 2.09
C ASN A 169 -17.90 -4.36 1.41
N LEU A 170 -18.60 -4.25 0.28
CA LEU A 170 -18.68 -3.01 -0.50
C LEU A 170 -19.25 -1.82 0.28
N GLN A 171 -20.13 -2.06 1.25
CA GLN A 171 -20.70 -1.00 2.09
C GLN A 171 -19.70 -0.46 3.11
N GLU A 172 -18.77 -1.30 3.56
CA GLU A 172 -17.69 -0.88 4.46
C GLU A 172 -16.61 -0.08 3.72
N LEU A 173 -16.42 -0.36 2.41
CA LEU A 173 -15.49 0.36 1.55
C LEU A 173 -15.99 1.75 1.09
N MET A 174 -17.29 2.03 1.20
CA MET A 174 -17.91 3.28 0.74
C MET A 174 -18.30 4.24 1.86
N LEU A 175 -18.05 3.89 3.13
CA LEU A 175 -18.22 4.76 4.31
C LEU A 175 -17.09 5.78 4.41
#